data_AF-A0AAD6UVL0-F1
#
_entry.id   AF-A0AAD6UVL0-F1
#
_cell.length_a   1.000
_cell.length_b   1.000
_cell.length_c   1.000
_cell.angle_alpha   90.00
_cell.angle_beta   90.00
_cell.angle_gamma   90.00
#
_symmetry.space_group_name_H-M   'P 1'
#
loop_
_entity.id
_entity.type
_entity.pdbx_description
1 polymer ?
#
loop_
_entity_poly.entity_id
_entity_poly.type
_entity_poly.pdbx_seq_one_letter_code
_entity_poly.pdbx_strand_id
1 'polypeptide(L)'
;LIRCRLPSGRIVDVAMIRMMKRSNWRPRNRWDGCFVFDEQHETSFLLIDWIVRGALLCPVRPAPASYPRLHFLVDVVDGDMFLR
;
A
#
# COMPACT_ATOMS: atom_id res chain seq x y z
N LEU A 1 -7.53 13.42 0.67
CA LEU A 1 -7.80 13.78 2.08
C LEU A 1 -9.16 14.46 2.12
N ILE A 2 -10.01 14.11 3.08
CA ILE A 2 -11.33 14.71 3.27
C ILE A 2 -11.36 15.28 4.68
N ARG A 3 -11.63 16.58 4.80
CA ARG A 3 -11.80 17.25 6.09
C ARG A 3 -13.27 17.25 6.49
N CYS A 4 -13.59 16.67 7.63
CA CYS A 4 -14.95 16.50 8.12
C CYS A 4 -15.16 17.30 9.41
N ARG A 5 -16.32 17.94 9.55
CA ARG A 5 -16.78 18.54 10.81
C ARG A 5 -17.85 17.64 11.41
N LEU A 6 -17.58 17.08 12.58
CA LEU A 6 -18.51 16.20 13.29
C LEU A 6 -19.60 17.04 14.00
N PRO A 7 -20.77 16.45 14.30
CA PRO A 7 -21.83 17.13 15.07
C PRO A 7 -21.36 17.66 16.44
N SER A 8 -20.32 17.05 17.02
CA SER A 8 -19.68 17.53 18.26
C SER A 8 -18.87 18.83 18.09
N GLY A 9 -18.79 19.38 16.88
CA GLY A 9 -17.95 20.54 16.54
C GLY A 9 -16.48 20.18 16.24
N ARG A 10 -16.06 18.94 16.54
CA ARG A 10 -14.69 18.46 16.27
C ARG A 10 -14.43 18.38 14.77
N ILE A 11 -13.25 18.80 14.33
CA ILE A 11 -12.76 18.65 12.97
C ILE A 11 -11.84 17.42 12.92
N VAL A 12 -12.03 16.56 11.92
CA VAL A 12 -11.19 15.38 11.71
C VAL A 12 -10.80 15.28 10.23
N ASP A 13 -9.59 14.80 9.96
CA ASP A 13 -9.12 14.51 8.61
C ASP A 13 -9.18 13.00 8.35
N VAL A 14 -9.80 12.63 7.23
CA VAL A 14 -10.04 11.25 6.82
C VAL A 14 -9.35 10.99 5.47
N ALA A 15 -8.66 9.87 5.36
CA ALA A 15 -8.21 9.34 4.07
C ALA A 15 -9.18 8.26 3.57
N MET A 16 -9.49 8.32 2.27
CA MET A 16 -9.99 7.16 1.56
C MET A 16 -8.79 6.34 1.08
N ILE A 17 -8.73 5.07 1.44
CA ILE A 17 -7.64 4.17 1.11
C ILE A 17 -8.20 2.91 0.45
N ARG A 18 -7.33 2.16 -0.22
CA ARG A 18 -7.55 0.76 -0.55
C ARG A 18 -6.61 -0.09 0.27
N MET A 19 -7.16 -1.14 0.86
CA MET A 19 -6.37 -2.01 1.73
C MET A 19 -5.39 -2.83 0.90
N MET A 20 -4.23 -3.10 1.48
CA MET A 20 -3.19 -3.94 0.89
C MET A 20 -3.16 -5.25 1.66
N LYS A 21 -3.42 -6.38 1.00
CA LYS A 21 -3.30 -7.71 1.61
C LYS A 21 -2.06 -8.41 1.11
N ARG A 22 -1.38 -9.15 1.98
CA ARG A 22 -0.21 -9.93 1.55
C ARG A 22 -0.65 -10.95 0.49
N SER A 23 0.01 -10.93 -0.65
CA SER A 23 -0.28 -11.83 -1.77
C SER A 23 0.42 -13.17 -1.58
N ASN A 24 -0.23 -14.22 -2.06
CA ASN A 24 0.38 -15.55 -2.19
C ASN A 24 1.17 -15.70 -3.51
N TRP A 25 0.98 -14.79 -4.46
CA TRP A 25 1.74 -14.77 -5.70
C TRP A 25 3.21 -14.42 -5.42
N ARG A 26 4.12 -15.04 -6.16
CA ARG A 26 5.56 -14.82 -6.05
C ARG A 26 6.18 -14.58 -7.42
N PRO A 27 7.12 -13.61 -7.54
CA PRO A 27 7.88 -13.47 -8.76
C PRO A 27 8.79 -14.68 -8.98
N ARG A 28 9.16 -14.93 -10.23
CA ARG A 28 10.07 -16.03 -10.60
C ARG A 28 11.46 -15.84 -9.98
N ASN A 29 11.95 -14.61 -9.97
CA ASN A 29 13.20 -14.23 -9.31
C ASN A 29 12.85 -13.65 -7.95
N ARG A 30 13.09 -14.41 -6.88
CA ARG A 30 12.82 -13.99 -5.51
C ARG A 30 14.09 -13.49 -4.86
N TRP A 31 14.03 -12.32 -4.24
CA TRP A 31 15.05 -11.80 -3.35
C TRP A 31 14.59 -11.85 -1.89
N ASP A 32 15.53 -11.80 -0.96
CA ASP A 32 15.22 -11.74 0.46
C ASP A 32 14.46 -10.46 0.80
N GLY A 33 13.43 -10.58 1.64
CA GLY A 33 12.53 -9.46 1.93
C GLY A 33 11.54 -9.10 0.81
N CYS A 34 11.47 -9.88 -0.28
CA CYS A 34 10.49 -9.67 -1.34
C CYS A 34 9.05 -9.96 -0.84
N PHE A 35 8.39 -8.93 -0.32
CA PHE A 35 6.97 -8.97 0.04
C PHE A 35 6.12 -8.37 -1.09
N VAL A 36 5.12 -9.13 -1.52
CA VAL A 36 4.15 -8.70 -2.53
C VAL A 36 2.79 -8.53 -1.86
N PHE A 37 2.12 -7.43 -2.19
CA PHE A 37 0.80 -7.09 -1.70
C PHE A 37 -0.18 -6.96 -2.87
N ASP A 38 -1.43 -7.35 -2.63
CA ASP A 38 -2.56 -7.18 -3.54
C ASP A 38 -3.47 -6.06 -3.05
N GLU A 39 -3.66 -5.06 -3.90
CA GLU A 39 -4.54 -3.93 -3.65
C GLU A 39 -6.00 -4.36 -3.79
N GLN A 40 -6.70 -4.35 -2.66
CA GLN A 40 -8.12 -4.69 -2.59
C GLN A 40 -8.94 -3.68 -3.40
N HIS A 41 -10.00 -4.16 -4.05
CA HIS A 41 -10.86 -3.33 -4.88
C HIS A 41 -11.68 -2.33 -4.04
N GLU A 42 -12.12 -2.78 -2.88
CA GLU A 42 -12.95 -1.98 -1.97
C GLU A 42 -12.15 -0.84 -1.34
N THR A 43 -12.83 0.30 -1.21
CA THR A 43 -12.29 1.46 -0.52
C THR A 43 -12.72 1.44 0.94
N SER A 44 -11.89 2.01 1.80
CA SER A 44 -12.17 2.18 3.22
C SER A 44 -11.76 3.58 3.64
N PHE A 45 -12.34 4.06 4.72
CA PHE A 45 -11.99 5.34 5.32
C PHE A 45 -11.19 5.12 6.59
N LEU A 46 -10.13 5.92 6.77
CA LEU A 46 -9.27 5.86 7.93
C LEU A 46 -9.00 7.28 8.44
N LEU A 47 -9.04 7.47 9.76
CA LEU A 47 -8.62 8.71 10.40
C LEU A 47 -7.12 8.87 10.23
N ILE A 48 -6.69 10.05 9.76
CA ILE A 48 -5.26 10.31 9.50
C ILE A 48 -4.42 10.15 10.77
N ASP A 49 -4.97 10.50 11.93
CA ASP A 49 -4.32 10.37 13.23
C ASP A 49 -3.98 8.91 13.59
N TRP A 50 -4.54 7.92 12.87
CA TRP A 50 -4.23 6.50 13.07
C TRP A 50 -3.09 6.00 12.19
N ILE A 51 -2.57 6.82 11.27
CA ILE A 51 -1.46 6.47 10.41
C ILE A 51 -0.16 6.69 11.18
N VAL A 52 0.55 5.60 11.49
CA VAL A 52 1.85 5.65 12.18
C VAL A 52 2.98 6.03 11.22
N ARG A 53 3.00 5.44 10.02
CA ARG A 53 4.03 5.67 9.00
C ARG A 53 3.54 5.31 7.59
N GLY A 54 4.10 5.99 6.60
CA GLY A 54 3.95 5.60 5.19
C GLY A 54 4.89 4.47 4.81
N ALA A 55 4.60 3.82 3.68
CA ALA A 55 5.49 2.87 3.03
C ALA A 55 5.41 3.06 1.52
N LEU A 56 6.53 2.80 0.82
CA LEU A 56 6.57 2.87 -0.63
C LEU A 56 6.22 1.50 -1.23
N LEU A 57 5.25 1.51 -2.14
CA LEU A 57 4.81 0.34 -2.89
C LEU A 57 5.06 0.58 -4.37
N CYS A 58 5.74 -0.36 -5.03
CA CYS A 58 6.02 -0.30 -6.47
C CYS A 58 5.11 -1.30 -7.21
N PRO A 59 4.33 -0.89 -8.22
CA PRO A 59 3.48 -1.83 -8.97
C PRO A 59 4.30 -2.92 -9.67
N VAL A 60 3.84 -4.17 -9.57
CA VAL A 60 4.41 -5.28 -10.34
C VAL A 60 4.00 -5.13 -11.81
N ARG A 61 4.98 -5.07 -12.72
CA ARG A 61 4.72 -5.02 -14.17
C ARG A 61 5.67 -5.94 -14.96
N PRO A 62 5.17 -6.70 -15.96
CA PRO A 62 3.75 -6.94 -16.24
C PRO A 62 3.10 -7.74 -15.09
N ALA A 63 1.86 -7.37 -14.72
CA ALA A 63 1.11 -8.09 -13.70
C ALA A 63 0.48 -9.37 -14.30
N PRO A 64 0.44 -10.48 -13.54
CA PRO A 64 -0.32 -11.68 -13.95
C PRO A 64 -1.81 -11.36 -14.11
N ALA A 65 -2.47 -11.95 -15.10
CA ALA A 65 -3.91 -11.73 -15.33
C ALA A 65 -4.78 -12.04 -14.10
N SER A 66 -4.41 -13.07 -13.33
CA SER A 66 -5.11 -13.45 -12.09
C SER A 66 -4.90 -12.46 -10.93
N TYR A 67 -3.90 -11.59 -11.01
CA TYR A 67 -3.54 -10.65 -9.95
C TYR A 67 -3.18 -9.28 -10.54
N PRO A 68 -4.18 -8.48 -10.98
CA PRO A 68 -3.95 -7.28 -11.77
C PRO A 68 -3.37 -6.10 -10.98
N ARG A 69 -3.39 -6.14 -9.64
CA ARG A 69 -2.98 -5.01 -8.77
C ARG A 69 -1.98 -5.42 -7.69
N LEU A 70 -0.93 -6.12 -8.13
CA LEU A 70 0.17 -6.48 -7.24
C LEU A 70 1.17 -5.32 -7.10
N HIS A 71 1.73 -5.21 -5.90
CA HIS A 71 2.74 -4.23 -5.56
C HIS A 71 3.86 -4.88 -4.73
N PHE A 72 5.11 -4.57 -5.04
CA PHE A 72 6.25 -4.88 -4.19
C PHE A 72 6.36 -3.85 -3.06
N LEU A 73 6.61 -4.33 -1.83
CA LEU A 73 7.05 -3.46 -0.75
C LEU A 73 8.51 -3.09 -0.98
N VAL A 74 8.78 -1.79 -1.09
CA VAL A 74 10.12 -1.25 -1.18
C VAL A 74 10.61 -0.99 0.24
N ASP A 75 11.16 -2.03 0.86
CA ASP A 75 11.70 -2.01 2.23
C ASP A 75 13.21 -1.74 2.22
N VAL A 76 13.60 -0.63 1.58
CA VAL A 76 14.99 -0.15 1.59
C VAL A 76 15.02 1.24 2.20
N VAL A 77 15.91 1.42 3.18
CA VAL A 77 16.20 2.73 3.77
C VAL A 77 17.04 3.59 2.80
N ASP A 78 17.77 2.93 1.90
CA ASP A 78 18.64 3.56 0.90
C ASP A 78 18.05 3.43 -0.50
N GLY A 79 18.10 4.51 -1.29
CA GLY A 79 17.50 4.62 -2.62
C GLY A 79 18.12 3.76 -3.72
N ASP A 80 18.85 2.69 -3.37
CA ASP A 80 19.77 1.98 -4.27
C ASP A 80 19.32 0.55 -4.60
N MET A 81 18.02 0.42 -4.90
CA MET A 81 17.40 -0.82 -5.37
C MET A 81 18.00 -1.36 -6.68
N PHE A 82 18.62 -0.50 -7.49
CA PHE A 82 19.09 -0.85 -8.83
C PHE A 82 20.57 -1.27 -8.92
N LEU A 83 21.33 -1.21 -7.81
CA LEU A 83 22.76 -1.59 -7.78
C LEU A 83 23.05 -2.92 -7.07
N ARG A 84 22.03 -3.77 -6.84
CA ARG A 84 22.21 -5.12 -6.26
C ARG A 84 21.66 -6.23 -7.16
#